data_AF-A0A1V2UCE4-F1
#
_entry.id   AF-A0A1V2UCE4-F1
#
_cell.length_a   1.000
_cell.length_b   1.000
_cell.length_c   1.000
_cell.angle_alpha   90.00
_cell.angle_beta   90.00
_cell.angle_gamma   90.00
#
_symmetry.space_group_name_H-M   'P 1'
#
loop_
_entity.id
_entity.type
_entity.pdbx_description
1 polymer ?
#
loop_
_entity_poly.entity_id
_entity_poly.type
_entity_poly.pdbx_seq_one_letter_code
_entity_poly.pdbx_strand_id
1 'polypeptide(L)'
;MELFDVAKYQLPKDVDIEWETTKEKFSIFLSEYKNLREKVGIPATPRIQETYSMIHRENVSPEVINDPLYKEFEYLHRLFIKGYLSINHPYKPEITDRRRKIFLLRYFYGLSISLVSERVHYQKNIILIDSKKSLIQFTSAIQLLDQKKSSLKAETKI
;
A
#
# COMPACT_ATOMS: atom_id res chain seq x y z
N MET A 1 9.19 -4.89 -32.54
CA MET A 1 8.70 -5.34 -31.22
C MET A 1 9.62 -4.72 -30.20
N GLU A 2 9.09 -3.91 -29.29
CA GLU A 2 9.90 -3.32 -28.21
C GLU A 2 10.17 -4.41 -27.17
N LEU A 3 11.43 -4.53 -26.72
CA LEU A 3 11.81 -5.51 -25.70
C LEU A 3 11.28 -5.06 -24.33
N PHE A 4 11.06 -6.02 -23.44
CA PHE A 4 10.65 -5.72 -22.07
C PHE A 4 11.74 -4.95 -21.33
N ASP A 5 11.45 -3.70 -20.94
CA ASP A 5 12.37 -2.88 -20.16
C ASP A 5 12.28 -3.20 -18.67
N VAL A 6 13.21 -4.01 -18.18
CA VAL A 6 13.31 -4.41 -16.77
C VAL A 6 13.50 -3.20 -15.84
N ALA A 7 14.24 -2.17 -16.28
CA ALA A 7 14.58 -1.03 -15.44
C ALA A 7 13.34 -0.23 -15.02
N LYS A 8 12.35 -0.14 -15.93
CA LYS A 8 11.06 0.51 -15.66
C LYS A 8 10.24 -0.15 -14.54
N TYR A 9 10.40 -1.45 -14.34
CA TYR A 9 9.61 -2.23 -13.36
C TYR A 9 10.40 -2.59 -12.10
N GLN A 10 11.68 -2.21 -12.03
CA GLN A 10 12.53 -2.49 -10.89
C GLN A 10 12.15 -1.62 -9.69
N LEU A 11 11.86 -2.26 -8.56
CA LEU A 11 11.67 -1.54 -7.30
C LEU A 11 13.03 -1.10 -6.72
N PRO A 12 13.15 0.11 -6.17
CA PRO A 12 14.38 0.56 -5.53
C PRO A 12 14.69 -0.27 -4.28
N LYS A 13 15.96 -0.24 -3.84
CA LYS A 13 16.37 -0.91 -2.60
C LYS A 13 15.95 -0.08 -1.40
N ASP A 14 15.79 -0.74 -0.25
CA ASP A 14 15.43 -0.13 1.04
C ASP A 14 16.32 1.07 1.40
N VAL A 15 17.61 0.98 1.06
CA VAL A 15 18.62 2.02 1.35
C VAL A 15 18.44 3.31 0.54
N ASP A 16 17.82 3.21 -0.64
CA ASP A 16 17.67 4.30 -1.61
C ASP A 16 16.37 5.09 -1.41
N ILE A 17 15.51 4.65 -0.47
CA ILE A 17 14.19 5.24 -0.25
C ILE A 17 14.28 6.42 0.72
N GLU A 18 13.58 7.49 0.37
CA GLU A 18 13.32 8.58 1.31
C GLU A 18 12.11 8.20 2.19
N TRP A 19 12.42 7.61 3.35
CA TRP A 19 11.42 6.96 4.19
C TRP A 19 10.49 7.93 4.90
N GLU A 20 10.99 9.12 5.27
CA GLU A 20 10.18 10.12 5.96
C GLU A 20 9.08 10.62 5.03
N THR A 21 9.46 11.13 3.85
CA THR A 21 8.52 11.64 2.86
C THR A 21 7.61 10.56 2.29
N THR A 22 8.11 9.34 2.05
CA THR A 22 7.26 8.23 1.59
C THR A 22 6.17 7.89 2.62
N LYS A 23 6.51 7.86 3.91
CA LYS A 23 5.54 7.57 4.98
C LYS A 23 4.55 8.71 5.17
N GLU A 24 4.98 9.96 5.03
CA GLU A 24 4.12 11.13 5.06
C GLU A 24 3.11 11.11 3.91
N LYS A 25 3.55 10.92 2.66
CA LYS A 25 2.65 10.79 1.51
C LYS A 25 1.65 9.66 1.69
N PHE A 26 2.13 8.51 2.17
CA PHE A 26 1.28 7.36 2.46
C PHE A 26 0.27 7.65 3.59
N SER A 27 0.66 8.37 4.65
CA SER A 27 -0.25 8.69 5.76
C SER A 27 -1.34 9.69 5.36
N ILE A 28 -1.02 10.65 4.49
CA ILE A 28 -2.00 11.57 3.88
C ILE A 28 -3.02 10.75 3.08
N PHE A 29 -2.55 9.91 2.16
CA PHE A 29 -3.43 9.05 1.36
C PHE A 29 -4.33 8.17 2.24
N LEU A 30 -3.76 7.51 3.25
CA LEU A 30 -4.51 6.59 4.10
C LEU A 30 -5.54 7.31 4.98
N SER A 31 -5.21 8.51 5.46
CA SER A 31 -6.14 9.34 6.24
C SER A 31 -7.34 9.75 5.39
N GLU A 32 -7.11 10.29 4.19
CA GLU A 32 -8.20 10.68 3.29
C GLU A 32 -9.05 9.49 2.86
N TYR A 33 -8.42 8.35 2.56
CA TYR A 33 -9.14 7.14 2.21
C TYR A 33 -10.07 6.65 3.34
N LYS A 34 -9.61 6.70 4.59
CA LYS A 34 -10.43 6.32 5.75
C LYS A 34 -11.56 7.31 6.03
N ASN A 35 -11.26 8.61 5.94
CA ASN A 35 -12.25 9.68 6.11
C ASN A 35 -13.37 9.55 5.07
N LEU A 36 -13.02 9.29 3.82
CA LEU A 36 -14.01 9.13 2.76
C LEU A 36 -14.85 7.87 2.93
N ARG A 37 -14.28 6.75 3.40
CA ARG A 37 -15.06 5.57 3.80
C ARG A 37 -16.17 5.97 4.77
N GLU A 38 -15.83 6.65 5.87
CA GLU A 38 -16.82 7.05 6.87
C GLU A 38 -17.89 8.00 6.30
N LYS A 39 -17.48 8.98 5.48
CA LYS A 39 -18.40 9.92 4.84
C LYS A 39 -19.45 9.25 3.95
N VAL A 40 -19.10 8.12 3.31
CA VAL A 40 -20.03 7.36 2.46
C VAL A 40 -20.72 6.21 3.21
N GLY A 41 -20.68 6.21 4.55
CA GLY A 41 -21.36 5.21 5.39
C GLY A 41 -20.61 3.87 5.50
N ILE A 42 -19.36 3.82 5.06
CA ILE A 42 -18.50 2.64 5.08
C ILE A 42 -17.57 2.74 6.30
N PRO A 43 -17.36 1.67 7.09
CA PRO A 43 -16.40 1.74 8.20
C PRO A 43 -14.99 2.12 7.73
N ALA A 44 -14.36 3.11 8.38
CA ALA A 44 -12.94 3.46 8.13
C ALA A 44 -12.02 2.27 8.33
N THR A 45 -12.32 1.43 9.33
CA THR A 45 -11.58 0.23 9.68
C THR A 45 -12.54 -0.97 9.75
N PRO A 46 -12.90 -1.59 8.60
CA PRO A 46 -13.77 -2.76 8.62
C PRO A 46 -13.18 -3.87 9.47
N ARG A 47 -14.05 -4.73 10.01
CA ARG A 47 -13.60 -5.92 10.75
C ARG A 47 -12.72 -6.77 9.84
N ILE A 48 -11.56 -7.17 10.37
CA ILE A 48 -10.66 -8.07 9.68
C ILE A 48 -11.38 -9.39 9.49
N GLN A 49 -11.74 -9.71 8.25
CA GLN A 49 -12.19 -11.05 7.89
C GLN A 49 -10.99 -11.99 7.77
N GLU A 50 -11.21 -13.29 7.91
CA GLU A 50 -10.16 -14.32 7.90
C GLU A 50 -9.29 -14.28 6.63
N THR A 51 -9.85 -13.81 5.52
CA THR A 51 -9.15 -13.71 4.22
C THR A 51 -8.21 -12.52 4.12
N TYR A 52 -8.22 -11.59 5.08
CA TYR A 52 -7.47 -10.32 5.03
C TYR A 52 -7.62 -9.60 3.67
N SER A 53 -8.79 -9.73 3.04
CA SER A 53 -9.11 -9.15 1.75
C SER A 53 -9.96 -7.90 1.93
N MET A 54 -9.51 -6.79 1.34
CA MET A 54 -10.30 -5.56 1.24
C MET A 54 -11.07 -5.48 -0.10
N ILE A 55 -11.09 -6.56 -0.87
CA ILE A 55 -11.87 -6.67 -2.11
C ILE A 55 -13.31 -6.99 -1.72
N HIS A 56 -14.00 -6.01 -1.14
CA HIS A 56 -15.41 -6.13 -0.81
C HIS A 56 -16.24 -5.42 -1.85
N ARG A 57 -17.27 -6.11 -2.37
CA ARG A 57 -18.38 -5.47 -3.07
C ARG A 57 -19.28 -4.89 -1.99
N GLU A 58 -19.09 -3.62 -1.69
CA GLU A 58 -19.99 -2.93 -0.77
C GLU A 58 -21.32 -2.71 -1.50
N ASN A 59 -22.44 -3.12 -0.88
CA ASN A 59 -23.77 -2.89 -1.43
C ASN A 59 -24.12 -1.41 -1.24
N VAL A 60 -23.70 -0.58 -2.19
CA VAL A 60 -23.94 0.86 -2.16
C VAL A 60 -25.33 1.13 -2.74
N SER A 61 -26.14 1.93 -2.05
CA SER A 61 -27.46 2.36 -2.56
C SER A 61 -27.28 3.08 -3.91
N PRO A 62 -28.12 2.82 -4.92
CA PRO A 62 -28.08 3.52 -6.21
C PRO A 62 -28.09 5.05 -6.11
N GLU A 63 -28.70 5.59 -5.04
CA GLU A 63 -28.79 7.02 -4.75
C GLU A 63 -27.42 7.65 -4.44
N VAL A 64 -26.51 6.87 -3.86
CA VAL A 64 -25.16 7.32 -3.44
C VAL A 64 -24.17 7.26 -4.60
N ILE A 65 -24.43 6.46 -5.64
CA ILE A 65 -23.51 6.26 -6.78
C ILE A 65 -23.21 7.55 -7.54
N ASN A 66 -24.17 8.48 -7.59
CA ASN A 66 -24.00 9.77 -8.27
C ASN A 66 -23.43 10.87 -7.37
N ASP A 67 -23.29 10.62 -6.07
CA ASP A 67 -22.74 11.57 -5.10
C ASP A 67 -21.25 11.87 -5.43
N PRO A 68 -20.83 13.14 -5.52
CA PRO A 68 -19.43 13.51 -5.67
C PRO A 68 -18.50 12.85 -4.63
N LEU A 69 -18.95 12.72 -3.37
CA LEU A 69 -18.19 12.05 -2.30
C LEU A 69 -17.96 10.58 -2.60
N TYR A 70 -18.96 9.91 -3.18
CA TYR A 70 -18.83 8.50 -3.56
C TYR A 70 -17.85 8.32 -4.73
N LYS A 71 -17.85 9.22 -5.71
CA LYS A 71 -16.87 9.20 -6.81
C LYS A 71 -15.44 9.40 -6.30
N GLU A 72 -15.25 10.29 -5.33
CA GLU A 72 -13.96 10.51 -4.69
C GLU A 72 -13.51 9.29 -3.88
N PHE A 73 -14.43 8.68 -3.12
CA PHE A 73 -14.19 7.39 -2.45
C PHE A 73 -13.77 6.31 -3.45
N GLU A 74 -14.49 6.14 -4.57
CA GLU A 74 -14.15 5.12 -5.57
C GLU A 74 -12.76 5.34 -6.18
N TYR A 75 -12.36 6.59 -6.38
CA TYR A 75 -11.03 6.91 -6.88
C TYR A 75 -9.95 6.46 -5.87
N LEU A 76 -10.08 6.83 -4.60
CA LEU A 76 -9.13 6.41 -3.57
C LEU A 76 -9.19 4.90 -3.31
N HIS A 77 -10.37 4.28 -3.38
CA HIS A 77 -10.53 2.84 -3.24
C HIS A 77 -9.83 2.10 -4.38
N ARG A 78 -9.95 2.57 -5.63
CA ARG A 78 -9.22 2.00 -6.77
C ARG A 78 -7.71 2.12 -6.59
N LEU A 79 -7.20 3.24 -6.09
CA LEU A 79 -5.79 3.38 -5.75
C LEU A 79 -5.39 2.40 -4.63
N PHE A 80 -6.19 2.29 -3.58
CA PHE A 80 -5.92 1.35 -2.49
C PHE A 80 -5.83 -0.09 -3.00
N ILE A 81 -6.80 -0.53 -3.81
CA ILE A 81 -6.81 -1.87 -4.41
C ILE A 81 -5.60 -2.06 -5.33
N LYS A 82 -5.26 -1.08 -6.18
CA LYS A 82 -4.08 -1.12 -7.04
C LYS A 82 -2.79 -1.32 -6.23
N GLY A 83 -2.59 -0.52 -5.18
CA GLY A 83 -1.45 -0.64 -4.30
C GLY A 83 -1.44 -1.95 -3.51
N TYR A 84 -2.60 -2.41 -3.04
CA TYR A 84 -2.69 -3.64 -2.27
C TYR A 84 -2.41 -4.89 -3.11
N LEU A 85 -2.92 -4.92 -4.36
CA LEU A 85 -2.69 -6.03 -5.28
C LEU A 85 -1.23 -6.09 -5.79
N SER A 86 -0.52 -4.96 -5.84
CA SER A 86 0.92 -4.94 -6.19
C SER A 86 1.80 -5.62 -5.14
N ILE A 87 1.32 -5.78 -3.91
CA ILE A 87 2.00 -6.54 -2.88
C ILE A 87 1.97 -8.02 -3.27
N ASN A 88 3.11 -8.53 -3.74
CA ASN A 88 3.27 -9.92 -4.15
C ASN A 88 4.71 -10.42 -3.99
N HIS A 89 4.87 -11.73 -4.11
CA HIS A 89 6.14 -12.41 -4.30
C HIS A 89 6.05 -13.28 -5.56
N PRO A 90 7.02 -13.18 -6.50
CA PRO A 90 6.89 -13.75 -7.84
C PRO A 90 6.75 -15.29 -7.86
N TYR A 91 7.32 -15.97 -6.86
CA TYR A 91 7.39 -17.45 -6.84
C TYR A 91 6.74 -18.10 -5.61
N LYS A 92 6.23 -17.31 -4.65
CA LYS A 92 5.85 -17.80 -3.32
C LYS A 92 4.53 -17.18 -2.87
N PRO A 93 3.38 -17.74 -3.27
CA PRO A 93 2.07 -17.19 -2.95
C PRO A 93 1.84 -17.02 -1.43
N GLU A 94 2.38 -17.93 -0.61
CA GLU A 94 2.32 -17.85 0.85
C GLU A 94 3.01 -16.61 1.41
N ILE A 95 4.05 -16.11 0.73
CA ILE A 95 4.71 -14.84 1.08
C ILE A 95 3.85 -13.66 0.65
N THR A 96 3.16 -13.75 -0.50
CA THR A 96 2.19 -12.73 -0.93
C THR A 96 1.10 -12.55 0.12
N ASP A 97 0.47 -13.64 0.55
CA ASP A 97 -0.62 -13.62 1.52
C ASP A 97 -0.14 -13.08 2.87
N ARG A 98 1.03 -13.54 3.33
CA ARG A 98 1.66 -13.02 4.54
C ARG A 98 1.95 -11.53 4.47
N ARG A 99 2.54 -11.04 3.38
CA ARG A 99 2.86 -9.61 3.19
C ARG A 99 1.60 -8.75 3.19
N ARG A 100 0.56 -9.19 2.50
CA ARG A 100 -0.74 -8.50 2.46
C ARG A 100 -1.41 -8.44 3.84
N LYS A 101 -1.39 -9.55 4.58
CA LYS A 101 -1.87 -9.63 5.97
C LYS A 101 -1.08 -8.67 6.88
N ILE A 102 0.26 -8.69 6.79
CA ILE A 102 1.13 -7.78 7.55
C ILE A 102 0.86 -6.32 7.17
N PHE A 103 0.72 -6.00 5.89
CA PHE A 103 0.45 -4.65 5.41
C PHE A 103 -0.83 -4.09 6.03
N LEU A 104 -1.93 -4.84 5.98
CA LEU A 104 -3.18 -4.42 6.58
C LEU A 104 -3.01 -4.20 8.08
N LEU A 105 -2.49 -5.19 8.81
CA LEU A 105 -2.33 -5.09 10.26
C LEU A 105 -1.43 -3.92 10.68
N ARG A 106 -0.31 -3.71 10.00
CA ARG A 106 0.68 -2.67 10.35
C ARG A 106 0.24 -1.28 9.95
N TYR A 107 -0.16 -1.13 8.69
CA TYR A 107 -0.36 0.19 8.10
C TYR A 107 -1.82 0.60 8.10
N PHE A 108 -2.72 -0.31 7.72
CA PHE A 108 -4.15 0.02 7.70
C PHE A 108 -4.76 0.03 9.10
N TYR A 109 -4.44 -0.94 9.96
CA TYR A 109 -4.94 -1.02 11.35
C TYR A 109 -4.01 -0.41 12.40
N GLY A 110 -2.80 0.04 12.01
CA GLY A 110 -1.89 0.75 12.91
C GLY A 110 -1.25 -0.09 14.02
N LEU A 111 -1.17 -1.42 13.87
CA LEU A 111 -0.61 -2.28 14.91
C LEU A 111 0.93 -2.23 14.93
N SER A 112 1.51 -2.44 16.12
CA SER A 112 2.96 -2.51 16.32
C SER A 112 3.58 -3.80 15.74
N ILE A 113 4.90 -3.80 15.51
CA ILE A 113 5.64 -5.00 15.07
C ILE A 113 5.38 -6.18 16.02
N SER A 114 5.42 -5.93 17.33
CA SER A 114 5.23 -6.97 18.35
C SER A 114 3.84 -7.59 18.26
N LEU A 115 2.78 -6.76 18.18
CA LEU A 115 1.41 -7.27 18.12
C LEU A 115 1.12 -7.99 16.81
N VAL A 116 1.70 -7.54 15.69
CA VAL A 116 1.59 -8.27 14.41
C VAL A 116 2.36 -9.58 14.45
N SER A 117 3.55 -9.60 15.06
CA SER A 117 4.34 -10.83 15.26
C SER A 117 3.53 -11.89 16.01
N GLU A 118 2.85 -11.49 17.08
CA GLU A 118 1.97 -12.37 17.86
C GLU A 118 0.77 -12.88 17.04
N ARG A 119 0.08 -12.00 16.31
CA ARG A 119 -1.14 -12.36 15.54
C ARG A 119 -0.89 -13.19 14.29
N VAL A 120 0.27 -13.05 13.66
CA VAL A 120 0.62 -13.80 12.44
C VAL A 120 1.52 -15.00 12.77
N HIS A 121 2.02 -15.11 13.99
CA HIS A 121 2.95 -16.16 14.45
C HIS A 121 4.26 -16.21 13.66
N TYR A 122 4.80 -15.04 13.32
CA TYR A 122 6.13 -14.89 12.69
C TYR A 122 7.04 -14.03 13.55
N GLN A 123 8.34 -14.30 13.49
CA GLN A 123 9.36 -13.53 14.20
C GLN A 123 9.37 -12.05 13.75
N LYS A 124 9.72 -11.15 14.68
CA LYS A 124 9.69 -9.69 14.48
C LYS A 124 10.55 -9.21 13.30
N ASN A 125 11.68 -9.87 13.02
CA ASN A 125 12.52 -9.60 11.86
C ASN A 125 11.78 -9.86 10.52
N ILE A 126 11.03 -10.96 10.42
CA ILE A 126 10.19 -11.26 9.25
C ILE A 126 9.11 -10.20 9.10
N ILE A 127 8.45 -9.82 10.20
CA ILE A 127 7.44 -8.75 10.19
C ILE A 127 8.06 -7.45 9.67
N LEU A 128 9.24 -7.06 10.14
CA LEU A 128 9.93 -5.85 9.70
C LEU A 128 10.23 -5.87 8.20
N ILE A 129 10.83 -6.96 7.70
CA ILE A 129 11.21 -7.11 6.29
C ILE A 129 9.98 -7.04 5.39
N ASP A 130 8.93 -7.81 5.72
CA ASP A 130 7.71 -7.85 4.91
C ASP A 130 6.89 -6.57 5.02
N SER A 131 6.93 -5.86 6.15
CA SER A 131 6.32 -4.52 6.29
C SER A 131 6.99 -3.54 5.33
N LYS A 132 8.33 -3.47 5.33
CA LYS A 132 9.05 -2.59 4.41
C LYS A 132 8.76 -2.94 2.96
N LYS A 133 8.89 -4.22 2.58
CA LYS A 133 8.66 -4.66 1.20
C LYS A 133 7.23 -4.37 0.71
N SER A 134 6.23 -4.65 1.54
CA SER A 134 4.83 -4.36 1.18
C SER A 134 4.57 -2.86 1.05
N LEU A 135 5.12 -2.02 1.93
CA LEU A 135 4.98 -0.57 1.81
C LEU A 135 5.61 -0.04 0.52
N ILE A 136 6.81 -0.51 0.16
CA ILE A 136 7.50 -0.14 -1.10
C ILE A 136 6.67 -0.54 -2.32
N GLN A 137 6.17 -1.77 -2.36
CA GLN A 137 5.34 -2.26 -3.46
C GLN A 137 4.06 -1.44 -3.60
N PHE A 138 3.41 -1.15 -2.47
CA PHE A 138 2.19 -0.36 -2.42
C PHE A 138 2.44 1.06 -2.93
N THR A 139 3.37 1.79 -2.31
CA THR A 139 3.61 3.20 -2.63
C THR A 139 4.21 3.38 -4.02
N SER A 140 5.02 2.44 -4.52
CA SER A 140 5.48 2.47 -5.91
C SER A 140 4.31 2.36 -6.89
N ALA A 141 3.37 1.44 -6.66
CA ALA A 141 2.25 1.20 -7.56
C ALA A 141 1.27 2.39 -7.66
N ILE A 142 1.16 3.19 -6.61
CA ILE A 142 0.33 4.40 -6.56
C ILE A 142 1.13 5.70 -6.61
N GLN A 143 2.42 5.64 -6.98
CA GLN A 143 3.28 6.81 -7.19
C GLN A 143 3.48 7.70 -5.95
N LEU A 144 3.50 7.11 -4.76
CA LEU A 144 3.82 7.78 -3.48
C LEU A 144 5.23 7.47 -2.97
N LEU A 145 6.00 6.63 -3.68
CA LEU A 145 7.35 6.24 -3.27
C LEU A 145 8.37 7.32 -3.68
N ASP A 146 9.05 7.90 -2.70
CA ASP A 146 10.16 8.81 -2.94
C ASP A 146 11.50 8.12 -2.74
N GLN A 147 12.46 8.50 -3.57
CA GLN A 147 13.83 8.02 -3.50
C GLN A 147 14.74 9.18 -3.09
N LYS A 148 15.81 8.86 -2.38
CA LYS A 148 16.87 9.82 -2.08
C LYS A 148 17.43 10.33 -3.39
N LYS A 149 17.57 11.65 -3.53
CA LYS A 149 18.22 12.23 -4.69
C LYS A 149 19.66 11.70 -4.75
N SER A 150 19.99 10.94 -5.78
CA SER A 150 21.39 10.66 -6.09
C SER A 150 22.07 11.98 -6.45
N SER A 151 23.10 12.37 -5.71
CA SER A 151 23.97 13.51 -5.98
C SER A 151 24.88 13.29 -7.20
N LEU A 152 24.32 12.82 -8.32
CA LEU A 152 25.02 12.57 -9.58
C LEU A 152 24.08 12.85 -10.75
N LYS A 153 24.10 14.11 -11.20
CA LYS A 153 24.13 14.57 -12.60
C LYS A 153 24.03 16.10 -12.63
N ALA A 154 25.15 16.74 -12.31
CA ALA A 154 25.48 18.08 -12.76
C ALA A 154 26.86 18.02 -13.43
N GLU A 155 27.02 17.14 -14.41
CA GLU A 155 28.05 17.31 -15.43
C GLU A 155 27.37 18.02 -16.60
N THR A 156 27.30 19.34 -16.46
CA THR A 156 27.03 20.24 -17.57
C THR A 156 28.19 20.10 -18.54
N LYS A 157 27.90 19.56 -19.72
CA LYS A 157 28.76 19.62 -20.90
C LYS A 157 29.28 21.04 -21.09
N ILE A 158 30.61 21.19 -21.18
CA ILE A 158 31.28 22.26 -21.92
C ILE A 158 32.18 21.56 -22.94
#